data_AF-S4GNJ6-F1
#
_entry.id   AF-S4GNJ6-F1
#
_cell.length_a   1.000
_cell.length_b   1.000
_cell.length_c   1.000
_cell.angle_alpha   90.00
_cell.angle_beta   90.00
_cell.angle_gamma   90.00
#
_symmetry.space_group_name_H-M   'P 1'
#
loop_
_entity.id
_entity.type
_entity.pdbx_description
1 polymer ?
#
loop_
_entity_poly.entity_id
_entity_poly.type
_entity_poly.pdbx_seq_one_letter_code
_entity_poly.pdbx_strand_id
1 'polypeptide(L)'
;MIRKRKMLSAITTYVMVVGMLFFTSNSVAYAYTLSQPKSFYDSISWTWFYSDKATPAYNCLGFATGSMTYEWPSDFGDDGATKAQLDNYLAKKGYRPYKYDPFILAYGHSPDKIVHFAKVTGLKWCRAKWGQLELFNHGSHDPYYPNSVYGSLQHKYTAN
;
A
#
# COMPACT_ATOMS: atom_id res chain seq x y z
N MET A 1 62.28 9.41 26.56
CA MET A 1 60.91 8.90 26.82
C MET A 1 59.79 9.69 26.11
N ILE A 2 59.90 11.02 25.99
CA ILE A 2 58.88 11.92 25.39
C ILE A 2 58.67 11.68 23.87
N ARG A 3 59.74 11.37 23.11
CA ARG A 3 59.69 11.17 21.65
C ARG A 3 58.86 9.96 21.22
N LYS A 4 58.90 8.85 21.99
CA LYS A 4 58.11 7.63 21.72
C LYS A 4 56.60 7.86 21.94
N ARG A 5 56.21 8.70 22.90
CA ARG A 5 54.80 9.04 23.19
C ARG A 5 54.15 9.86 22.08
N LYS A 6 54.89 10.81 21.48
CA LYS A 6 54.41 11.61 20.34
C LYS A 6 54.22 10.78 19.07
N MET A 7 55.10 9.80 18.86
CA MET A 7 55.03 8.89 17.71
C MET A 7 53.86 7.89 17.82
N LEU A 8 53.62 7.34 19.01
CA LEU A 8 52.45 6.51 19.29
C LEU A 8 51.15 7.27 19.06
N SER A 9 51.03 8.51 19.55
CA SER A 9 49.84 9.34 19.34
C SER A 9 49.56 9.66 17.87
N ALA A 10 50.59 9.89 17.05
CA ALA A 10 50.43 10.15 15.62
C ALA A 10 49.94 8.90 14.87
N ILE A 11 50.40 7.71 15.28
CA ILE A 11 49.98 6.43 14.71
C ILE A 11 48.52 6.13 15.09
N THR A 12 48.10 6.38 16.33
CA THR A 12 46.70 6.17 16.74
C THR A 12 45.74 7.10 16.00
N THR A 13 46.11 8.37 15.80
CA THR A 13 45.30 9.32 15.01
C THR A 13 45.19 8.89 13.55
N TYR A 14 46.28 8.39 12.95
CA TYR A 14 46.26 7.93 11.57
C TYR A 14 45.38 6.67 11.39
N VAL A 15 45.44 5.72 12.33
CA VAL A 15 44.58 4.52 12.32
C VAL A 15 43.10 4.88 12.50
N MET A 16 42.76 5.87 13.33
CA MET A 16 41.37 6.32 13.47
C MET A 16 40.84 7.02 12.21
N VAL A 17 41.65 7.85 11.55
CA VAL A 17 41.23 8.56 10.32
C VAL A 17 41.09 7.61 9.14
N VAL A 18 42.01 6.64 8.99
CA VAL A 18 41.90 5.60 7.94
C VAL A 18 40.73 4.66 8.24
N GLY A 19 40.47 4.33 9.50
CA GLY A 19 39.31 3.52 9.90
C GLY A 19 37.97 4.17 9.58
N MET A 20 37.84 5.49 9.74
CA MET A 20 36.60 6.22 9.40
C MET A 20 36.31 6.27 7.89
N LEU A 21 37.33 6.16 7.04
CA LEU A 21 37.15 6.13 5.58
C LEU A 21 36.58 4.80 5.06
N PHE A 22 36.54 3.74 5.88
CA PHE A 22 35.96 2.44 5.51
C PHE A 22 34.52 2.23 5.99
N PHE A 23 33.91 3.20 6.70
CA PHE A 23 32.53 3.11 7.20
C PHE A 23 31.49 3.89 6.38
N THR A 24 31.82 4.36 5.18
CA THR A 24 30.80 4.68 4.19
C THR A 24 30.39 3.40 3.47
N SER A 25 29.87 2.44 4.23
CA SER A 25 28.96 1.46 3.67
C SER A 25 27.84 2.27 3.04
N ASN A 26 27.87 2.36 1.71
CA ASN A 26 26.70 2.69 0.91
C ASN A 26 25.61 1.74 1.39
N SER A 27 24.80 2.16 2.35
CA SER A 27 23.47 1.63 2.52
C SER A 27 22.76 2.06 1.25
N VAL A 28 22.87 1.23 0.22
CA VAL A 28 21.99 1.25 -0.92
C VAL A 28 20.65 0.88 -0.32
N ALA A 29 19.92 1.90 0.17
CA ALA A 29 18.51 1.75 0.38
C ALA A 29 17.99 1.33 -0.99
N TYR A 30 17.43 0.12 -1.08
CA TYR A 30 16.64 -0.25 -2.24
C TYR A 30 15.50 0.77 -2.28
N ALA A 31 15.71 1.87 -3.00
CA ALA A 31 14.63 2.74 -3.42
C ALA A 31 13.80 1.85 -4.35
N TYR A 32 12.76 1.23 -3.81
CA TYR A 32 11.80 0.52 -4.63
C TYR A 32 11.32 1.52 -5.69
N THR A 33 11.71 1.28 -6.93
CA THR A 33 11.31 2.12 -8.04
C THR A 33 9.81 1.90 -8.22
N LEU A 34 9.03 2.93 -7.91
CA LEU A 34 7.61 2.94 -8.19
C LEU A 34 7.39 2.60 -9.68
N SER A 35 6.33 1.85 -9.96
CA SER A 35 5.98 1.45 -11.32
C SER A 35 5.63 2.65 -12.20
N GLN A 36 5.24 3.77 -11.59
CA GLN A 36 4.96 5.05 -12.23
C GLN A 36 5.71 6.20 -11.52
N PRO A 37 5.78 7.41 -12.11
CA PRO A 37 6.30 8.58 -11.42
C PRO A 37 5.44 8.95 -10.20
N LYS A 38 6.04 9.59 -9.18
CA LYS A 38 5.32 10.06 -7.98
C LYS A 38 4.04 10.85 -8.30
N SER A 39 4.10 11.72 -9.31
CA SER A 39 2.98 12.56 -9.75
C SER A 39 1.75 11.77 -10.22
N PHE A 40 1.95 10.54 -10.70
CA PHE A 40 0.85 9.63 -11.02
C PHE A 40 0.09 9.22 -9.75
N TYR A 41 0.79 8.87 -8.68
CA TYR A 41 0.13 8.46 -7.43
C TYR A 41 -0.48 9.65 -6.70
N ASP A 42 0.20 10.81 -6.74
CA ASP A 42 -0.28 12.07 -6.16
C ASP A 42 -1.54 12.59 -6.85
N SER A 43 -1.84 12.20 -8.09
CA SER A 43 -3.09 12.55 -8.76
C SER A 43 -4.26 11.63 -8.38
N ILE A 44 -3.97 10.47 -7.81
CA ILE A 44 -4.97 9.46 -7.42
C ILE A 44 -5.39 9.63 -5.96
N SER A 45 -4.41 9.86 -5.07
CA SER A 45 -4.62 9.86 -3.63
C SER A 45 -3.88 11.00 -2.93
N TRP A 46 -4.54 11.61 -1.96
CA TRP A 46 -3.94 12.61 -1.08
C TRP A 46 -3.10 11.99 0.05
N THR A 47 -3.15 10.67 0.24
CA THR A 47 -2.33 9.94 1.21
C THR A 47 -1.97 8.54 0.71
N TRP A 48 -0.69 8.32 0.41
CA TRP A 48 -0.20 7.01 0.01
C TRP A 48 1.25 6.82 0.45
N PHE A 49 1.59 5.58 0.79
CA PHE A 49 2.93 5.16 1.15
C PHE A 49 3.17 3.79 0.52
N TYR A 50 4.25 3.63 -0.24
CA TYR A 50 4.63 2.33 -0.76
C TYR A 50 4.74 1.32 0.39
N SER A 51 4.05 0.21 0.27
CA SER A 51 4.05 -0.84 1.30
C SER A 51 4.92 -2.00 0.90
N ASP A 52 4.64 -2.60 -0.25
CA ASP A 52 5.28 -3.84 -0.69
C ASP A 52 5.03 -4.10 -2.19
N LYS A 53 5.75 -5.08 -2.75
CA LYS A 53 5.47 -5.63 -4.07
C LYS A 53 4.19 -6.46 -4.02
N ALA A 54 3.42 -6.41 -5.10
CA ALA A 54 2.31 -7.30 -5.39
C ALA A 54 2.63 -8.17 -6.60
N THR A 55 1.73 -9.10 -6.92
CA THR A 55 1.83 -9.91 -8.14
C THR A 55 0.61 -9.72 -9.04
N PRO A 56 0.71 -10.08 -10.33
CA PRO A 56 -0.45 -10.12 -11.22
C PRO A 56 -1.47 -11.24 -10.91
N ALA A 57 -1.15 -12.18 -10.01
CA ALA A 57 -2.01 -13.33 -9.73
C ALA A 57 -3.33 -12.96 -9.01
N TYR A 58 -3.42 -11.75 -8.47
CA TYR A 58 -4.59 -11.23 -7.76
C TYR A 58 -4.81 -9.76 -8.06
N ASN A 59 -6.05 -9.31 -7.93
CA ASN A 59 -6.43 -7.91 -8.08
C ASN A 59 -6.73 -7.27 -6.71
N CYS A 60 -7.22 -6.03 -6.70
CA CYS A 60 -7.54 -5.33 -5.46
C CYS A 60 -8.63 -6.02 -4.63
N LEU A 61 -9.62 -6.66 -5.28
CA LEU A 61 -10.65 -7.43 -4.58
C LEU A 61 -10.07 -8.69 -3.93
N GLY A 62 -9.30 -9.50 -4.68
CA GLY A 62 -8.65 -10.69 -4.12
C GLY A 62 -7.64 -10.39 -3.02
N PHE A 63 -7.00 -9.22 -3.07
CA PHE A 63 -6.20 -8.72 -1.96
C PHE A 63 -7.07 -8.38 -0.73
N ALA A 64 -8.18 -7.67 -0.93
CA ALA A 64 -9.06 -7.21 0.14
C ALA A 64 -9.76 -8.38 0.85
N THR A 65 -10.22 -9.39 0.10
CA THR A 65 -10.81 -10.63 0.63
C THR A 65 -9.75 -11.59 1.19
N GLY A 66 -8.47 -11.39 0.85
CA GLY A 66 -7.36 -12.23 1.29
C GLY A 66 -7.26 -13.57 0.57
N SER A 67 -8.02 -13.79 -0.51
CA SER A 67 -7.91 -15.02 -1.31
C SER A 67 -6.62 -15.08 -2.10
N MET A 68 -5.99 -13.93 -2.38
CA MET A 68 -4.78 -13.81 -3.18
C MET A 68 -4.94 -14.44 -4.57
N THR A 69 -6.15 -14.37 -5.13
CA THR A 69 -6.48 -14.76 -6.51
C THR A 69 -7.18 -13.61 -7.25
N TYR A 70 -7.26 -13.67 -8.58
CA TYR A 70 -8.01 -12.68 -9.33
C TYR A 70 -9.51 -12.84 -9.09
N GLU A 71 -10.14 -11.84 -8.48
CA GLU A 71 -11.56 -11.87 -8.15
C GLU A 71 -12.27 -10.73 -8.88
N TRP A 72 -13.03 -11.05 -9.93
CA TRP A 72 -13.98 -10.12 -10.53
C TRP A 72 -15.13 -10.93 -11.13
N PRO A 73 -16.21 -11.13 -10.35
CA PRO A 73 -17.39 -11.84 -10.84
C PRO A 73 -17.86 -11.27 -12.18
N SER A 74 -18.24 -12.15 -13.11
CA SER A 74 -18.63 -11.76 -14.48
C SER A 74 -19.84 -10.84 -14.52
N ASP A 75 -20.68 -10.85 -13.49
CA ASP A 75 -21.85 -9.98 -13.38
C ASP A 75 -21.48 -8.56 -12.95
N PHE A 76 -20.28 -8.29 -12.41
CA PHE A 76 -19.86 -6.93 -12.05
C PHE A 76 -19.67 -6.03 -13.28
N GLY A 77 -19.46 -6.61 -14.46
CA GLY A 77 -19.17 -5.88 -15.68
C GLY A 77 -17.83 -5.13 -15.64
N ASP A 78 -17.52 -4.46 -16.75
CA ASP A 78 -16.25 -3.74 -16.92
C ASP A 78 -16.27 -2.33 -16.29
N ASP A 79 -17.46 -1.77 -16.12
CA ASP A 79 -17.66 -0.42 -15.58
C ASP A 79 -17.64 -0.35 -14.06
N GLY A 80 -17.74 -1.48 -13.36
CA GLY A 80 -17.77 -1.55 -11.91
C GLY A 80 -19.05 -2.19 -11.37
N ALA A 81 -18.92 -2.79 -10.18
CA ALA A 81 -20.01 -3.50 -9.54
C ALA A 81 -21.06 -2.54 -8.96
N THR A 82 -22.33 -2.94 -9.05
CA THR A 82 -23.39 -2.32 -8.26
C THR A 82 -23.30 -2.74 -6.80
N LYS A 83 -23.94 -1.99 -5.89
CA LYS A 83 -23.98 -2.35 -4.48
C LYS A 83 -24.59 -3.74 -4.26
N ALA A 84 -25.67 -4.06 -4.96
CA ALA A 84 -26.37 -5.34 -4.81
C ALA A 84 -25.49 -6.54 -5.24
N GLN A 85 -24.77 -6.40 -6.35
CA GLN A 85 -23.83 -7.42 -6.81
C GLN A 85 -22.69 -7.61 -5.80
N LEU A 86 -22.15 -6.50 -5.29
CA LEU A 86 -21.08 -6.53 -4.30
C LEU A 86 -21.53 -7.19 -2.99
N ASP A 87 -22.71 -6.80 -2.47
CA ASP A 87 -23.29 -7.38 -1.26
C ASP A 87 -23.49 -8.90 -1.41
N ASN A 88 -24.03 -9.35 -2.55
CA ASN A 88 -24.24 -10.76 -2.83
C ASN A 88 -22.93 -11.55 -2.91
N TYR A 89 -21.90 -10.98 -3.55
CA TYR A 89 -20.59 -11.62 -3.64
C TYR A 89 -19.90 -11.72 -2.29
N LEU A 90 -19.83 -10.62 -1.56
CA LEU A 90 -19.15 -10.55 -0.26
C LEU A 90 -19.88 -11.36 0.82
N ALA A 91 -21.22 -11.47 0.76
CA ALA A 91 -21.97 -12.38 1.61
C ALA A 91 -21.52 -13.84 1.48
N LYS A 92 -21.31 -14.32 0.25
CA LYS A 92 -20.79 -15.68 -0.01
C LYS A 92 -19.36 -15.88 0.48
N LYS A 93 -18.61 -14.80 0.65
CA LYS A 93 -17.23 -14.78 1.19
C LYS A 93 -17.20 -14.57 2.72
N GLY A 94 -18.35 -14.53 3.38
CA GLY A 94 -18.42 -14.39 4.83
C GLY A 94 -18.29 -12.94 5.31
N TYR A 95 -18.65 -11.96 4.49
CA TYR A 95 -18.72 -10.55 4.87
C TYR A 95 -20.16 -10.03 4.84
N ARG A 96 -20.41 -8.90 5.49
CA ARG A 96 -21.69 -8.18 5.49
C ARG A 96 -21.46 -6.68 5.42
N PRO A 97 -22.47 -5.89 5.01
CA PRO A 97 -22.44 -4.44 5.14
C PRO A 97 -22.02 -4.02 6.55
N TYR A 98 -21.17 -3.01 6.61
CA TYR A 98 -20.55 -2.55 7.85
C TYR A 98 -21.57 -2.14 8.90
N LYS A 99 -21.38 -2.66 10.11
CA LYS A 99 -22.04 -2.19 11.33
C LYS A 99 -21.01 -1.68 12.34
N TYR A 100 -19.93 -2.45 12.51
CA TYR A 100 -18.77 -2.18 13.38
C TYR A 100 -17.50 -2.71 12.70
N ASP A 101 -16.33 -2.16 13.06
CA ASP A 101 -14.97 -2.43 12.55
C ASP A 101 -14.90 -2.88 11.08
N PRO A 102 -14.61 -1.99 10.11
CA PRO A 102 -14.59 -2.37 8.71
C PRO A 102 -13.35 -3.22 8.44
N PHE A 103 -13.50 -4.22 7.58
CA PHE A 103 -12.44 -5.09 7.09
C PHE A 103 -12.12 -4.79 5.62
N ILE A 104 -13.15 -4.53 4.82
CA ILE A 104 -13.03 -4.19 3.40
C ILE A 104 -13.66 -2.82 3.16
N LEU A 105 -12.98 -2.03 2.36
CA LEU A 105 -13.41 -0.72 1.88
C LEU A 105 -13.59 -0.81 0.38
N ALA A 106 -14.72 -0.31 -0.13
CA ALA A 106 -15.11 -0.38 -1.53
C ALA A 106 -15.26 1.03 -2.10
N TYR A 107 -14.53 1.31 -3.18
CA TYR A 107 -14.38 2.64 -3.77
C TYR A 107 -14.95 2.67 -5.18
N GLY A 108 -15.52 3.82 -5.53
CA GLY A 108 -16.20 4.01 -6.79
C GLY A 108 -16.58 5.47 -7.04
N HIS A 109 -17.00 5.74 -8.27
CA HIS A 109 -17.48 7.06 -8.68
C HIS A 109 -18.92 7.32 -8.21
N SER A 110 -19.65 6.26 -7.89
CA SER A 110 -20.98 6.30 -7.29
C SER A 110 -21.22 5.03 -6.46
N PRO A 111 -22.26 4.99 -5.61
CA PRO A 111 -22.62 3.80 -4.84
C PRO A 111 -22.86 2.54 -5.67
N ASP A 112 -23.19 2.67 -6.96
CA ASP A 112 -23.44 1.55 -7.87
C ASP A 112 -22.41 1.44 -8.99
N LYS A 113 -21.22 2.03 -8.80
CA LYS A 113 -20.08 1.93 -9.74
C LYS A 113 -18.77 1.70 -8.98
N ILE A 114 -18.65 0.53 -8.34
CA ILE A 114 -17.50 0.15 -7.51
C ILE A 114 -16.40 -0.49 -8.37
N VAL A 115 -15.20 0.09 -8.32
CA VAL A 115 -14.07 -0.29 -9.19
C VAL A 115 -12.80 -0.67 -8.42
N HIS A 116 -12.74 -0.41 -7.12
CA HIS A 116 -11.53 -0.60 -6.35
C HIS A 116 -11.79 -0.99 -4.90
N PHE A 117 -10.84 -1.71 -4.29
CA PHE A 117 -10.98 -2.28 -2.96
C PHE A 117 -9.69 -2.15 -2.13
N ALA A 118 -9.86 -1.94 -0.83
CA ALA A 118 -8.77 -1.94 0.14
C ALA A 118 -9.11 -2.80 1.35
N LYS A 119 -8.07 -3.32 2.00
CA LYS A 119 -8.15 -4.01 3.29
C LYS A 119 -7.88 -3.00 4.41
N VAL A 120 -8.68 -3.01 5.47
CA VAL A 120 -8.41 -2.21 6.67
C VAL A 120 -7.25 -2.83 7.45
N THR A 121 -6.29 -2.00 7.85
CA THR A 121 -5.06 -2.40 8.56
C THR A 121 -4.88 -1.68 9.88
N GLY A 122 -5.80 -0.81 10.27
CA GLY A 122 -5.81 -0.09 11.53
C GLY A 122 -7.03 0.82 11.63
N LEU A 123 -7.18 1.56 12.73
CA LEU A 123 -8.38 2.37 13.01
C LEU A 123 -8.74 3.39 11.92
N LYS A 124 -7.73 3.91 11.21
CA LYS A 124 -7.89 4.86 10.10
C LYS A 124 -7.10 4.44 8.87
N TRP A 125 -6.44 3.29 8.93
CA TRP A 125 -5.42 2.90 7.97
C TRP A 125 -5.97 1.79 7.11
N CYS A 126 -5.72 1.88 5.81
CA CYS A 126 -6.02 0.79 4.89
C CYS A 126 -4.82 0.54 3.97
N ARG A 127 -4.84 -0.64 3.35
CA ARG A 127 -3.88 -1.05 2.34
C ARG A 127 -4.63 -1.47 1.10
N ALA A 128 -4.18 -1.01 -0.05
CA ALA A 128 -4.78 -1.35 -1.34
C ALA A 128 -3.72 -1.84 -2.31
N LYS A 129 -4.14 -2.69 -3.23
CA LYS A 129 -3.33 -3.05 -4.39
C LYS A 129 -3.61 -2.09 -5.53
N TRP A 130 -2.58 -1.41 -6.01
CA TRP A 130 -2.69 -0.55 -7.18
C TRP A 130 -2.00 -1.21 -8.37
N GLY A 131 -2.68 -1.23 -9.51
CA GLY A 131 -2.20 -1.89 -10.71
C GLY A 131 -1.77 -3.34 -10.46
N GLN A 132 -0.75 -3.78 -11.21
CA GLN A 132 -0.33 -5.18 -11.24
C GLN A 132 0.74 -5.53 -10.20
N LEU A 133 1.49 -4.56 -9.66
CA LEU A 133 2.76 -4.87 -8.98
C LEU A 133 2.95 -4.21 -7.60
N GLU A 134 1.99 -3.44 -7.09
CA GLU A 134 2.24 -2.61 -5.91
C GLU A 134 1.12 -2.66 -4.87
N LEU A 135 1.52 -2.65 -3.59
CA LEU A 135 0.66 -2.40 -2.45
C LEU A 135 0.99 -1.04 -1.84
N PHE A 136 -0.03 -0.26 -1.51
CA PHE A 136 0.09 1.04 -0.87
C PHE A 136 -0.67 1.06 0.45
N ASN A 137 -0.05 1.63 1.49
CA ASN A 137 -0.74 2.02 2.72
C ASN A 137 -1.32 3.42 2.56
N HIS A 138 -2.44 3.68 3.22
CA HIS A 138 -3.12 4.96 3.23
C HIS A 138 -3.43 5.39 4.66
N GLY A 139 -3.27 6.68 4.96
CA GLY A 139 -3.57 7.26 6.27
C GLY A 139 -5.05 7.55 6.53
N SER A 140 -5.94 7.09 5.64
CA SER A 140 -7.39 7.30 5.70
C SER A 140 -8.12 6.12 5.07
N HIS A 141 -9.33 5.82 5.54
CA HIS A 141 -10.25 4.91 4.87
C HIS A 141 -10.82 5.48 3.57
N ASP A 142 -10.75 6.80 3.37
CA ASP A 142 -11.14 7.47 2.13
C ASP A 142 -9.97 8.31 1.59
N PRO A 143 -8.94 7.65 0.99
CA PRO A 143 -7.71 8.33 0.63
C PRO A 143 -7.69 8.87 -0.80
N TYR A 144 -8.71 8.58 -1.61
CA TYR A 144 -8.74 8.85 -3.04
C TYR A 144 -9.47 10.15 -3.35
N TYR A 145 -9.03 10.86 -4.39
CA TYR A 145 -9.81 11.99 -4.90
C TYR A 145 -11.08 11.48 -5.59
N PRO A 146 -12.23 12.18 -5.47
CA PRO A 146 -13.49 11.74 -6.08
C PRO A 146 -13.43 11.55 -7.60
N ASN A 147 -12.57 12.31 -8.29
CA ASN A 147 -12.35 12.26 -9.74
C ASN A 147 -11.15 11.40 -10.15
N SER A 148 -10.50 10.70 -9.21
CA SER A 148 -9.43 9.75 -9.52
C SER A 148 -10.00 8.47 -10.15
N VAL A 149 -9.12 7.65 -10.72
CA VAL A 149 -9.48 6.35 -11.31
C VAL A 149 -10.19 5.38 -10.35
N TYR A 150 -10.07 5.56 -9.03
CA TYR A 150 -10.69 4.71 -8.02
C TYR A 150 -11.95 5.31 -7.38
N GLY A 151 -12.15 6.63 -7.50
CA GLY A 151 -13.25 7.34 -6.86
C GLY A 151 -13.21 7.31 -5.32
N SER A 152 -14.20 7.93 -4.70
CA SER A 152 -14.32 8.02 -3.24
C SER A 152 -14.81 6.71 -2.61
N LEU A 153 -14.67 6.60 -1.29
CA LEU A 153 -15.22 5.51 -0.50
C LEU A 153 -16.75 5.49 -0.59
N GLN A 154 -17.32 4.38 -1.03
CA GLN A 154 -18.77 4.22 -1.20
C GLN A 154 -19.35 3.28 -0.14
N HIS A 155 -18.72 2.11 0.05
CA HIS A 155 -19.21 1.09 0.97
C HIS A 155 -18.11 0.55 1.87
N LYS A 156 -18.54 0.03 3.02
CA LYS A 156 -17.69 -0.64 4.00
C LYS A 156 -18.30 -1.99 4.31
N TYR A 157 -17.45 -2.99 4.52
CA TYR A 157 -17.86 -4.35 4.88
C TYR A 157 -17.10 -4.83 6.10
N THR A 158 -17.77 -5.60 6.94
CA THR A 158 -17.16 -6.29 8.10
C THR A 158 -17.29 -7.80 7.93
N ALA A 159 -16.45 -8.56 8.63
CA ALA A 159 -16.58 -10.02 8.64
C ALA A 159 -17.89 -10.44 9.34
N ASN A 160 -18.44 -11.58 8.92
CA ASN A 160 -19.61 -12.17 9.56
C ASN A 160 -19.29 -12.70 10.96
#